data_AF-A0A836RDF3-F1
#
_entry.id   AF-A0A836RDF3-F1
#
_cell.length_a   1.000
_cell.length_b   1.000
_cell.length_c   1.000
_cell.angle_alpha   90.00
_cell.angle_beta   90.00
_cell.angle_gamma   90.00
#
_symmetry.space_group_name_H-M   'P 1'
#
loop_
_entity.id
_entity.type
_entity.pdbx_description
1 polymer ?
#
loop_
_entity_poly.entity_id
_entity_poly.type
_entity_poly.pdbx_seq_one_letter_code
_entity_poly.pdbx_strand_id
1 'polypeptide(L)'
;LHAWLELIEWIEDGEPDDGQLRQTAARIDCRVADLEGEIEAFRKILRQPRVRETLSRRSYRPVHRSGIPEPLATELSAHELEPTVYRELPFALRQGAELVHGIIDRVVVLRTGDRAVAADVIDFKSDKVAEKGAYTVDEAVEHYASQLRVYREAVSRLFRLPVDRVATRLLFLTPDVLRSVE
;
A
#
# COMPACT_ATOMS: atom_id res chain seq x y z
N LEU A 1 -6.90 -10.34 -5.46
CA LEU A 1 -5.73 -9.45 -5.65
C LEU A 1 -5.07 -9.05 -4.33
N HIS A 2 -5.76 -8.35 -3.42
CA HIS A 2 -5.21 -7.93 -2.11
C HIS A 2 -4.53 -9.07 -1.34
N ALA A 3 -5.22 -10.19 -1.15
CA ALA A 3 -4.64 -11.36 -0.50
C ALA A 3 -3.42 -11.99 -1.21
N TRP A 4 -3.24 -11.78 -2.53
CA TRP A 4 -2.01 -12.18 -3.22
C TRP A 4 -0.89 -11.16 -3.02
N LEU A 5 -1.21 -9.87 -2.95
CA LEU A 5 -0.26 -8.81 -2.58
C LEU A 5 0.19 -8.93 -1.12
N GLU A 6 -0.68 -9.41 -0.23
CA GLU A 6 -0.36 -9.74 1.17
C GLU A 6 0.76 -10.77 1.28
N LEU A 7 0.92 -11.68 0.30
CA LEU A 7 2.00 -12.66 0.32
C LEU A 7 3.39 -12.02 0.12
N ILE A 8 3.46 -10.80 -0.43
CA ILE A 8 4.70 -10.14 -0.81
C ILE A 8 5.13 -9.16 0.28
N GLU A 9 6.10 -9.59 1.11
CA GLU A 9 6.75 -8.68 2.06
C GLU A 9 7.55 -7.63 1.30
N TRP A 10 8.58 -8.07 0.59
CA TRP A 10 9.32 -7.27 -0.37
C TRP A 10 9.54 -8.08 -1.65
N ILE A 11 9.50 -7.42 -2.80
CA ILE A 11 9.71 -8.10 -4.09
C ILE A 11 11.10 -8.73 -4.19
N GLU A 12 12.08 -8.19 -3.45
CA GLU A 12 13.43 -8.74 -3.36
C GLU A 12 13.52 -10.09 -2.62
N ASP A 13 12.52 -10.43 -1.80
CA ASP A 13 12.50 -11.70 -1.06
C ASP A 13 11.86 -12.84 -1.87
N GLY A 14 11.35 -12.52 -3.05
CA GLY A 14 10.71 -13.45 -3.98
C GLY A 14 9.26 -13.10 -4.26
N GLU A 15 8.76 -13.61 -5.38
CA GLU A 15 7.34 -13.54 -5.74
C GLU A 15 6.66 -14.85 -5.30
N PRO A 16 5.38 -14.81 -4.89
CA PRO A 16 4.64 -16.03 -4.57
C PRO A 16 4.60 -16.94 -5.80
N ASP A 17 4.81 -18.23 -5.64
CA ASP A 17 4.64 -19.22 -6.70
C ASP A 17 3.15 -19.52 -6.97
N ASP A 18 2.87 -20.18 -8.09
CA ASP A 18 1.47 -20.46 -8.47
C ASP A 18 0.76 -21.40 -7.48
N GLY A 19 1.49 -22.25 -6.76
CA GLY A 19 0.94 -23.10 -5.70
C GLY A 19 0.44 -22.26 -4.53
N GLN A 20 1.22 -21.28 -4.09
CA GLN A 20 0.83 -20.31 -3.06
C GLN A 20 -0.37 -19.48 -3.51
N LEU A 21 -0.39 -19.01 -4.77
CA LEU A 21 -1.53 -18.24 -5.31
C LEU A 21 -2.83 -19.05 -5.30
N ARG A 22 -2.79 -20.31 -5.76
CA ARG A 22 -3.95 -21.21 -5.75
C ARG A 22 -4.42 -21.52 -4.32
N GLN A 23 -3.47 -21.76 -3.40
CA GLN A 23 -3.80 -22.03 -2.00
C GLN A 23 -4.50 -20.83 -1.35
N THR A 24 -4.02 -19.61 -1.60
CA THR A 24 -4.64 -18.39 -1.09
C THR A 24 -6.03 -18.17 -1.68
N ALA A 25 -6.21 -18.39 -2.99
CA ALA A 25 -7.53 -18.27 -3.63
C ALA A 25 -8.56 -19.24 -3.04
N ALA A 26 -8.15 -20.48 -2.75
CA ALA A 26 -9.01 -21.50 -2.14
C ALA A 26 -9.47 -21.13 -0.71
N ARG A 27 -8.68 -20.37 0.05
CA ARG A 27 -9.01 -19.96 1.42
C ARG A 27 -10.07 -18.86 1.49
N ILE A 28 -10.19 -18.04 0.45
CA ILE A 28 -11.07 -16.86 0.45
C ILE A 28 -12.52 -17.23 0.07
N ASP A 29 -12.81 -18.52 -0.14
CA ASP A 29 -14.07 -19.02 -0.72
C ASP A 29 -14.48 -18.23 -1.98
N CYS A 30 -13.47 -17.74 -2.69
CA CYS A 30 -13.67 -16.99 -3.92
C CYS A 30 -13.88 -18.03 -5.02
N ARG A 31 -15.13 -18.23 -5.44
CA ARG A 31 -15.45 -18.98 -6.65
C ARG A 31 -15.04 -18.17 -7.87
N VAL A 32 -13.74 -18.13 -8.13
CA VAL A 32 -13.19 -17.55 -9.36
C VAL A 32 -13.53 -18.51 -10.51
N ALA A 33 -14.32 -18.04 -11.47
CA ALA A 33 -14.71 -18.85 -12.62
C ALA A 33 -13.50 -19.25 -13.50
N ASP A 34 -12.46 -18.41 -13.51
CA ASP A 34 -11.19 -18.62 -14.21
C ASP A 34 -10.00 -18.24 -13.33
N LEU A 35 -9.61 -19.14 -12.42
CA LEU A 35 -8.50 -18.90 -11.50
C LEU A 35 -7.16 -18.73 -12.22
N GLU A 36 -6.92 -19.49 -13.28
CA GLU A 36 -5.66 -19.44 -14.02
C GLU A 36 -5.53 -18.12 -14.79
N GLY A 37 -6.62 -17.62 -15.39
CA GLY A 37 -6.67 -16.29 -15.99
C GLY A 37 -6.38 -15.17 -15.00
N GLU A 38 -6.92 -15.25 -13.77
CA GLU A 38 -6.63 -14.28 -12.71
C GLU A 38 -5.18 -14.34 -12.23
N ILE A 39 -4.59 -15.55 -12.12
CA ILE A 39 -3.17 -15.70 -11.82
C ILE A 39 -2.33 -15.05 -12.93
N GLU A 40 -2.65 -15.27 -14.20
CA GLU A 40 -1.95 -14.63 -15.31
C GLU A 40 -2.09 -13.09 -15.27
N ALA A 41 -3.28 -12.59 -14.98
CA ALA A 41 -3.53 -11.15 -14.82
C ALA A 41 -2.71 -10.56 -13.67
N PHE A 42 -2.65 -11.24 -12.53
CA PHE A 42 -1.83 -10.83 -11.40
C PHE A 42 -0.34 -10.81 -11.74
N ARG A 43 0.16 -11.81 -12.49
CA ARG A 43 1.55 -11.82 -12.97
C ARG A 43 1.84 -10.64 -13.90
N LYS A 44 0.87 -10.22 -14.73
CA LYS A 44 1.01 -9.01 -15.56
C LYS A 44 1.12 -7.76 -14.69
N ILE A 45 0.27 -7.62 -13.66
CA ILE A 45 0.32 -6.53 -12.68
C ILE A 45 1.70 -6.49 -11.97
N LEU A 46 2.21 -7.64 -11.51
CA LEU A 46 3.52 -7.71 -10.84
C LEU A 46 4.72 -7.36 -11.72
N ARG A 47 4.57 -7.36 -13.05
CA ARG A 47 5.62 -6.92 -13.97
C ARG A 47 5.61 -5.41 -14.21
N GLN A 48 4.55 -4.72 -13.80
CA GLN A 48 4.41 -3.29 -14.05
C GLN A 48 5.42 -2.48 -13.21
N PRO A 49 6.09 -1.46 -13.79
CA PRO A 49 7.12 -0.70 -13.10
C PRO A 49 6.70 -0.07 -11.78
N ARG A 50 5.55 0.63 -11.69
CA ARG A 50 5.15 1.31 -10.45
C ARG A 50 4.70 0.33 -9.39
N VAL A 51 4.05 -0.76 -9.77
CA VAL A 51 3.75 -1.86 -8.85
C VAL A 51 5.04 -2.42 -8.23
N ARG A 52 6.04 -2.75 -9.06
CA ARG A 52 7.32 -3.28 -8.57
C ARG A 52 8.07 -2.30 -7.69
N GLU A 53 8.10 -1.03 -8.08
CA GLU A 53 8.69 0.05 -7.28
C GLU A 53 8.00 0.15 -5.91
N THR A 54 6.66 0.07 -5.86
CA THR A 54 5.90 0.15 -4.60
C THR A 54 6.11 -1.05 -3.67
N LEU A 55 6.35 -2.24 -4.24
CA LEU A 55 6.63 -3.47 -3.49
C LEU A 55 8.12 -3.65 -3.15
N SER A 56 8.99 -2.72 -3.55
CA SER A 56 10.44 -2.80 -3.36
C SER A 56 10.90 -2.05 -2.12
N ARG A 57 11.75 -2.69 -1.31
CA ARG A 57 12.41 -1.99 -0.18
C ARG A 57 13.39 -0.92 -0.65
N ARG A 58 13.90 -1.04 -1.88
CA ARG A 58 14.88 -0.10 -2.46
C ARG A 58 14.26 1.27 -2.73
N SER A 59 12.95 1.36 -2.88
CA SER A 59 12.25 2.65 -3.06
C SER A 59 12.34 3.57 -1.85
N TYR A 60 12.74 3.04 -0.69
CA TYR A 60 13.00 3.81 0.53
C TYR A 60 14.49 4.13 0.72
N ARG A 61 15.35 3.78 -0.24
CA ARG A 61 16.79 4.04 -0.23
C ARG A 61 17.26 4.52 -1.61
N PRO A 62 17.40 5.85 -1.83
CA PRO A 62 17.22 6.96 -0.89
C PRO A 62 15.74 7.34 -0.68
N VAL A 63 15.42 7.91 0.49
CA VAL A 63 14.04 8.15 0.91
C VAL A 63 13.24 9.09 0.00
N HIS A 64 13.90 9.96 -0.78
CA HIS A 64 13.22 10.84 -1.75
C HIS A 64 12.51 10.10 -2.90
N ARG A 65 12.75 8.78 -3.04
CA ARG A 65 12.03 7.93 -4.00
C ARG A 65 10.76 7.28 -3.41
N SER A 66 10.49 7.53 -2.13
CA SER A 66 9.32 7.01 -1.43
C SER A 66 8.11 7.96 -1.52
N GLY A 67 7.00 7.59 -0.89
CA GLY A 67 5.85 8.49 -0.72
C GLY A 67 6.06 9.63 0.27
N ILE A 68 7.21 9.71 0.94
CA ILE A 68 7.49 10.69 1.99
C ILE A 68 7.67 12.10 1.39
N PRO A 69 7.01 13.15 1.94
CA PRO A 69 7.14 14.52 1.44
C PRO A 69 8.57 15.06 1.50
N GLU A 70 8.96 15.88 0.52
CA GLU A 70 10.34 16.34 0.31
C GLU A 70 11.02 17.00 1.54
N PRO A 71 10.35 17.85 2.34
CA PRO A 71 10.97 18.43 3.53
C PRO A 71 11.37 17.36 4.55
N LEU A 72 10.49 16.36 4.75
CA LEU A 72 10.74 15.25 5.65
C LEU A 72 11.75 14.26 5.04
N ALA A 73 11.70 14.04 3.73
CA ALA A 73 12.65 13.19 3.03
C ALA A 73 14.08 13.73 3.16
N THR A 74 14.24 15.05 3.06
CA THR A 74 15.51 15.76 3.27
C THR A 74 16.01 15.59 4.71
N GLU A 75 15.14 15.82 5.71
CA GLU A 75 15.46 15.60 7.13
C GLU A 75 15.95 14.17 7.39
N LEU A 76 15.23 13.19 6.84
CA LEU A 76 15.49 11.77 7.08
C LEU A 76 16.69 11.23 6.28
N SER A 77 17.12 11.92 5.23
CA SER A 77 18.24 11.49 4.38
C SER A 77 19.58 11.39 5.11
N ALA A 78 19.73 12.08 6.24
CA ALA A 78 20.91 12.02 7.10
C ALA A 78 20.97 10.77 7.98
N HIS A 79 19.90 9.97 8.02
CA HIS A 79 19.78 8.82 8.89
C HIS A 79 19.80 7.50 8.10
N GLU A 80 20.35 6.44 8.69
CA GLU A 80 20.12 5.10 8.19
C GLU A 80 18.70 4.67 8.55
N LEU A 81 17.89 4.43 7.52
CA LEU A 81 16.49 4.08 7.67
C LEU A 81 16.28 2.60 7.41
N GLU A 82 15.57 1.95 8.32
CA GLU A 82 15.16 0.56 8.22
C GLU A 82 13.65 0.50 7.91
N PRO A 83 13.26 0.17 6.66
CA PRO A 83 11.86 0.03 6.32
C PRO A 83 11.30 -1.30 6.86
N THR A 84 10.26 -1.24 7.67
CA THR A 84 9.44 -2.38 8.08
C THR A 84 8.09 -2.31 7.37
N VAL A 85 7.65 -3.38 6.72
CA VAL A 85 6.35 -3.41 6.05
C VAL A 85 5.32 -4.21 6.84
N TYR A 86 4.12 -3.66 6.94
CA TYR A 86 2.92 -4.32 7.41
C TYR A 86 1.97 -4.47 6.21
N ARG A 87 1.29 -5.61 6.13
CA ARG A 87 0.38 -5.98 5.04
C ARG A 87 -0.95 -6.39 5.65
N GLU A 88 -2.05 -6.00 5.03
CA GLU A 88 -3.40 -6.23 5.56
C GLU A 88 -3.49 -5.86 7.06
N LEU A 89 -3.00 -4.67 7.44
CA LEU A 89 -2.90 -4.22 8.82
C LEU A 89 -4.28 -3.86 9.38
N PRO A 90 -4.88 -4.67 10.28
CA PRO A 90 -6.16 -4.33 10.88
C PRO A 90 -6.00 -3.18 11.88
N PHE A 91 -7.03 -2.34 11.97
CA PHE A 91 -7.08 -1.29 12.98
C PHE A 91 -8.50 -1.10 13.54
N ALA A 92 -8.54 -0.50 14.72
CA ALA A 92 -9.76 -0.01 15.34
C ALA A 92 -9.48 1.38 15.91
N LEU A 93 -10.20 2.40 15.43
CA LEU A 93 -10.06 3.78 15.86
C LEU A 93 -11.36 4.28 16.48
N ARG A 94 -11.25 4.82 17.69
CA ARG A 94 -12.36 5.58 18.28
C ARG A 94 -12.39 6.99 17.70
N GLN A 95 -13.48 7.34 17.03
CA GLN A 95 -13.81 8.68 16.54
C GLN A 95 -15.07 9.17 17.27
N GLY A 96 -14.85 9.98 18.31
CA GLY A 96 -15.93 10.38 19.22
C GLY A 96 -16.58 9.16 19.91
N ALA A 97 -17.87 8.96 19.68
CA ALA A 97 -18.63 7.83 20.21
C ALA A 97 -18.49 6.55 19.37
N GLU A 98 -18.06 6.67 18.10
CA GLU A 98 -18.03 5.57 17.15
C GLU A 98 -16.67 4.86 17.15
N LEU A 99 -16.71 3.56 16.83
CA LEU A 99 -15.52 2.74 16.63
C LEU A 99 -15.44 2.36 15.14
N VAL A 100 -14.45 2.93 14.47
CA VAL A 100 -14.17 2.67 13.05
C VAL A 100 -13.20 1.51 12.97
N HIS A 101 -13.56 0.49 12.19
CA HIS A 101 -12.72 -0.67 11.92
C HIS A 101 -12.35 -0.69 10.44
N GLY A 102 -11.13 -1.12 10.15
CA GLY A 102 -10.66 -1.27 8.77
C GLY A 102 -9.38 -2.09 8.70
N ILE A 103 -8.96 -2.34 7.48
CA ILE A 103 -7.72 -3.05 7.15
C ILE A 103 -6.99 -2.20 6.13
N ILE A 104 -5.70 -1.94 6.38
CA ILE A 104 -4.85 -1.15 5.49
C ILE A 104 -3.99 -2.12 4.68
N ASP A 105 -4.09 -2.06 3.35
CA ASP A 105 -3.42 -3.01 2.46
C ASP A 105 -1.91 -3.10 2.72
N ARG A 106 -1.23 -1.95 2.80
CA ARG A 106 0.21 -1.89 3.03
C ARG A 106 0.62 -0.63 3.78
N VAL A 107 1.46 -0.80 4.80
CA VAL A 107 2.09 0.29 5.54
C VAL A 107 3.58 0.03 5.62
N VAL A 108 4.39 0.94 5.09
CA VAL A 108 5.84 0.92 5.31
C VAL A 108 6.18 1.92 6.41
N VAL A 109 6.70 1.42 7.52
CA VAL A 109 7.20 2.24 8.63
C VAL A 109 8.71 2.37 8.51
N LEU A 110 9.19 3.60 8.42
CA LEU A 110 10.62 3.92 8.42
C LEU A 110 11.09 4.10 9.86
N ARG A 111 12.17 3.41 10.21
CA ARG A 111 12.73 3.44 11.56
C ARG A 111 14.18 3.89 11.60
N THR A 112 14.55 4.56 12.68
CA THR A 112 15.93 4.78 13.10
C THR A 112 16.15 4.01 14.40
N GLY A 113 16.79 2.83 14.31
CA GLY A 113 16.75 1.83 15.37
C GLY A 113 15.31 1.44 15.70
N ASP A 114 14.93 1.47 16.98
CA ASP A 114 13.57 1.08 17.41
C ASP A 114 12.51 2.19 17.20
N ARG A 115 12.92 3.41 16.83
CA ARG A 115 12.01 4.54 16.73
C ARG A 115 11.41 4.65 15.33
N ALA A 116 10.09 4.63 15.23
CA ALA A 116 9.39 5.03 14.01
C ALA A 116 9.58 6.54 13.77
N VAL A 117 10.01 6.91 12.57
CA VAL A 117 10.28 8.32 12.19
C VAL A 117 9.40 8.82 11.06
N ALA A 118 8.84 7.91 10.24
CA ALA A 118 7.84 8.21 9.23
C ALA A 118 7.09 6.93 8.86
N ALA A 119 5.95 7.07 8.19
CA ALA A 119 5.24 5.97 7.58
C ALA A 119 4.67 6.35 6.21
N ASP A 120 4.47 5.35 5.39
CA ASP A 120 3.94 5.45 4.04
C ASP A 120 2.85 4.40 3.86
N VAL A 121 1.61 4.88 3.84
CA VAL A 121 0.40 4.10 3.66
C VAL A 121 0.12 3.99 2.17
N ILE A 122 -0.03 2.76 1.69
CA ILE A 122 -0.37 2.47 0.30
C ILE A 122 -1.64 1.64 0.31
N ASP A 123 -2.65 2.14 -0.39
CA ASP A 123 -3.88 1.41 -0.67
C ASP A 123 -3.93 1.04 -2.16
N PHE A 124 -4.24 -0.21 -2.44
CA PHE A 124 -4.25 -0.81 -3.76
C PHE A 124 -5.65 -0.75 -4.35
N LYS A 125 -5.76 -0.22 -5.58
CA LYS A 125 -7.03 -0.17 -6.30
C LYS A 125 -6.96 -1.05 -7.55
N SER A 126 -7.83 -2.06 -7.60
CA SER A 126 -8.02 -2.92 -8.77
C SER A 126 -9.06 -2.39 -9.76
N ASP A 127 -9.75 -1.30 -9.40
CA ASP A 127 -10.82 -0.74 -10.20
C ASP A 127 -10.27 -0.25 -11.55
N LYS A 128 -11.11 -0.37 -12.58
CA LYS A 128 -10.82 0.03 -13.97
C LYS A 128 -10.86 1.55 -14.14
N VAL A 129 -10.06 2.27 -13.37
CA VAL A 129 -9.89 3.72 -13.51
C VAL A 129 -9.21 4.01 -14.85
N ALA A 130 -9.64 5.07 -15.52
CA ALA A 130 -9.19 5.47 -16.86
C ALA A 130 -9.58 4.52 -18.03
N GLU A 131 -10.48 3.56 -17.82
CA GLU A 131 -11.21 2.92 -18.92
C GLU A 131 -12.34 3.82 -19.43
N LYS A 132 -12.77 3.62 -20.69
CA LYS A 132 -13.82 4.45 -21.31
C LYS A 132 -15.13 4.34 -20.52
N GLY A 133 -15.54 5.43 -19.86
CA GLY A 133 -16.74 5.51 -19.02
C GLY A 133 -16.51 5.25 -17.52
N ALA A 134 -15.26 5.06 -17.10
CA ALA A 134 -14.88 4.99 -15.70
C ALA A 134 -14.38 6.36 -15.18
N TYR A 135 -14.23 6.47 -13.86
CA TYR A 135 -13.59 7.62 -13.22
C TYR A 135 -12.20 7.88 -13.82
N THR A 136 -11.85 9.15 -13.93
CA THR A 136 -10.47 9.59 -14.07
C THR A 136 -9.67 9.27 -12.81
N VAL A 137 -8.34 9.26 -12.92
CA VAL A 137 -7.47 9.06 -11.75
C VAL A 137 -7.72 10.10 -10.67
N ASP A 138 -7.97 11.35 -11.06
CA ASP A 138 -8.13 12.45 -10.12
C ASP A 138 -9.49 12.36 -9.38
N GLU A 139 -10.57 12.00 -10.08
CA GLU A 139 -11.86 11.72 -9.43
C GLU A 139 -11.78 10.54 -8.46
N ALA A 140 -11.00 9.50 -8.81
CA ALA A 140 -10.77 8.38 -7.91
C ALA A 140 -9.97 8.79 -6.67
N VAL A 141 -8.95 9.67 -6.82
CA VAL A 141 -8.21 10.23 -5.69
C VAL A 141 -9.15 10.99 -4.75
N GLU A 142 -10.02 11.85 -5.29
CA GLU A 142 -11.01 12.59 -4.48
C GLU A 142 -11.96 11.65 -3.75
N HIS A 143 -12.44 10.60 -4.43
CA HIS A 143 -13.32 9.60 -3.85
C HIS A 143 -12.70 8.88 -2.64
N TYR A 144 -11.43 8.47 -2.75
CA TYR A 144 -10.73 7.70 -1.71
C TYR A 144 -10.04 8.56 -0.64
N ALA A 145 -10.01 9.90 -0.78
CA ALA A 145 -9.32 10.80 0.14
C ALA A 145 -9.86 10.73 1.58
N SER A 146 -11.16 10.53 1.76
CA SER A 146 -11.76 10.41 3.11
C SER A 146 -11.30 9.15 3.85
N GLN A 147 -11.21 8.02 3.15
CA GLN A 147 -10.73 6.76 3.69
C GLN A 147 -9.24 6.84 4.05
N LEU A 148 -8.42 7.41 3.18
CA LEU A 148 -6.99 7.56 3.44
C LEU A 148 -6.69 8.48 4.63
N ARG A 149 -7.53 9.49 4.89
CA ARG A 149 -7.44 10.29 6.12
C ARG A 149 -7.62 9.43 7.38
N VAL A 150 -8.58 8.51 7.39
CA VAL A 150 -8.77 7.55 8.50
C VAL A 150 -7.56 6.63 8.64
N TYR A 151 -7.01 6.13 7.54
CA TYR A 151 -5.81 5.28 7.58
C TYR A 151 -4.59 6.03 8.11
N ARG A 152 -4.42 7.29 7.69
CA ARG A 152 -3.35 8.16 8.20
C ARG A 152 -3.45 8.35 9.71
N GLU A 153 -4.64 8.64 10.22
CA GLU A 153 -4.89 8.75 11.66
C GLU A 153 -4.60 7.43 12.38
N ALA A 154 -4.97 6.29 11.78
CA ALA A 154 -4.77 4.97 12.38
C ALA A 154 -3.29 4.68 12.54
N VAL A 155 -2.52 4.85 11.46
CA VAL A 155 -1.07 4.64 11.45
C VAL A 155 -0.35 5.61 12.36
N SER A 156 -0.76 6.88 12.40
CA SER A 156 -0.25 7.88 13.35
C SER A 156 -0.38 7.38 14.79
N ARG A 157 -1.56 6.88 15.21
CA ARG A 157 -1.77 6.39 16.58
C ARG A 157 -1.06 5.06 16.85
N LEU A 158 -1.14 4.11 15.93
CA LEU A 158 -0.54 2.77 16.08
C LEU A 158 0.98 2.85 16.24
N PHE A 159 1.65 3.71 15.46
CA PHE A 159 3.10 3.84 15.47
C PHE A 159 3.61 5.07 16.22
N ARG A 160 2.72 5.84 16.86
CA ARG A 160 3.03 7.06 17.63
C ARG A 160 3.83 8.08 16.80
N LEU A 161 3.36 8.32 15.58
CA LEU A 161 3.91 9.29 14.65
C LEU A 161 3.05 10.55 14.62
N PRO A 162 3.64 11.75 14.49
CA PRO A 162 2.90 12.93 14.04
C PRO A 162 2.19 12.65 12.71
N VAL A 163 0.97 13.14 12.54
CA VAL A 163 0.13 12.85 11.36
C VAL A 163 0.79 13.30 10.06
N ASP A 164 1.51 14.42 10.09
CA ASP A 164 2.29 14.98 8.97
C ASP A 164 3.52 14.13 8.59
N ARG A 165 3.88 13.14 9.41
CA ARG A 165 4.92 12.14 9.10
C ARG A 165 4.36 10.84 8.53
N VAL A 166 3.06 10.80 8.21
CA VAL A 166 2.40 9.65 7.60
C VAL A 166 1.92 10.03 6.20
N ALA A 167 2.66 9.61 5.19
CA ALA A 167 2.25 9.74 3.80
C ALA A 167 1.13 8.75 3.46
N THR A 168 0.28 9.11 2.51
CA THR A 168 -0.78 8.24 1.99
C THR A 168 -0.78 8.26 0.47
N ARG A 169 -0.86 7.08 -0.15
CA ARG A 169 -0.82 6.90 -1.60
C ARG A 169 -1.85 5.89 -2.07
N LEU A 170 -2.35 6.10 -3.28
CA LEU A 170 -3.15 5.14 -4.03
C LEU A 170 -2.31 4.56 -5.16
N LEU A 171 -2.26 3.23 -5.25
CA LEU A 171 -1.69 2.53 -6.40
C LEU A 171 -2.81 1.85 -7.17
N PHE A 172 -3.07 2.36 -8.38
CA PHE A 172 -3.99 1.77 -9.33
C PHE A 172 -3.27 0.66 -10.12
N LEU A 173 -3.63 -0.59 -9.83
CA LEU A 173 -2.92 -1.79 -10.28
C LEU A 173 -3.07 -2.07 -11.79
N THR A 174 -4.15 -1.62 -12.42
CA THR A 174 -4.33 -1.83 -13.86
C THR A 174 -3.65 -0.75 -14.70
N PRO A 175 -3.85 0.56 -14.45
CA PRO A 175 -3.16 1.60 -15.23
C PRO A 175 -1.69 1.82 -14.82
N ASP A 176 -1.16 1.11 -13.81
CA ASP A 176 0.18 1.29 -13.23
C ASP A 176 0.42 2.74 -12.77
N VAL A 177 -0.57 3.32 -12.09
CA VAL A 177 -0.53 4.72 -11.67
C VAL A 177 -0.46 4.82 -10.16
N LEU A 178 0.54 5.55 -9.68
CA LEU A 178 0.69 5.93 -8.27
C LEU A 178 0.30 7.40 -8.07
N ARG A 179 -0.46 7.69 -7.03
CA ARG A 179 -0.83 9.04 -6.61
C ARG A 179 -0.65 9.24 -5.12
N SER A 180 -0.03 10.34 -4.75
CA SER A 180 -0.07 10.83 -3.38
C SER A 180 -1.43 11.48 -3.11
N VAL A 181 -1.93 11.29 -1.90
CA VAL A 181 -3.20 11.86 -1.44
C VAL A 181 -2.92 12.63 -0.16
N GLU A 182 -3.32 13.89 -0.13
CA GLU A 182 -3.14 14.78 1.03
C GLU A 182 -4.27 14.66 2.06
#